data_AF-A0A3M1G083-F1
#
_entry.id   AF-A0A3M1G083-F1
#
_cell.length_a   1.000
_cell.length_b   1.000
_cell.length_c   1.000
_cell.angle_alpha   90.00
_cell.angle_beta   90.00
_cell.angle_gamma   90.00
#
_symmetry.space_group_name_H-M   'P 1'
#
loop_
_entity.id
_entity.type
_entity.pdbx_description
1 polymer ?
#
loop_
_entity_poly.entity_id
_entity_poly.type
_entity_poly.pdbx_seq_one_letter_code
_entity_poly.pdbx_strand_id
1 'polypeptide(L)'
;AAAARNMLARVRTQAPDARIDGFTVQPMIKRPGAQELIAGIAEDAVFGPVILFGHGGTAVEVIGDRVVGLPPLNTPLAHEMIERTRVAKLLHGYRDRPGADMAAIVATLRRLSQMACDIAELAEVDINPLLADAQGVLALDARVVLRLRRAGSAPRLAIRPYPRELARVVHLKDGRRFCLRPIRPQDAPALMAMLARAARDDIRMRFFAAIDPADPVMAARLTQLDYDREMALVAVPLDGADRQASEICGVARLAGDPDNEAGELALMVRADMKSQGLGQALMTAILAHARQRGLGRVYSDVLRDNRAMRDLAGRFGFRAAPANGDARVVTLVLDLRAGVVPA
;
A
#
# COMPACT_ATOMS: atom_id res chain seq x y z
N ALA A 1 25.97 32.28 -24.96
CA ALA A 1 26.78 32.04 -26.18
C ALA A 1 28.26 31.73 -25.90
N ALA A 2 29.00 32.55 -25.16
CA ALA A 2 30.43 32.31 -24.91
C ALA A 2 30.72 31.00 -24.14
N ALA A 3 29.96 30.72 -23.07
CA ALA A 3 30.11 29.50 -22.28
C ALA A 3 29.92 28.21 -23.12
N ALA A 4 28.92 28.19 -24.00
CA ALA A 4 28.66 27.06 -24.90
C ALA A 4 29.83 26.81 -25.88
N ARG A 5 30.39 27.88 -26.48
CA ARG A 5 31.58 27.74 -27.34
C ARG A 5 32.79 27.18 -26.58
N ASN A 6 33.02 27.65 -25.36
CA ASN A 6 34.12 27.14 -24.51
C ASN A 6 33.89 25.68 -24.07
N MET A 7 32.64 25.25 -23.95
CA MET A 7 32.31 23.85 -23.67
C MET A 7 32.55 22.98 -24.91
N LEU A 8 32.07 23.39 -26.09
CA LEU A 8 32.31 22.67 -27.36
C LEU A 8 33.78 22.46 -27.65
N ALA A 9 34.61 23.50 -27.45
CA ALA A 9 36.05 23.41 -27.65
C ALA A 9 36.68 22.33 -26.74
N ARG A 10 36.25 22.25 -25.48
CA ARG A 10 36.73 21.24 -24.53
C ARG A 10 36.24 19.83 -24.85
N VAL A 11 34.96 19.66 -25.19
CA VAL A 11 34.39 18.35 -25.55
C VAL A 11 35.09 17.77 -26.77
N ARG A 12 35.34 18.58 -27.81
CA ARG A 12 36.06 18.12 -29.02
C ARG A 12 37.45 17.57 -28.74
N THR A 13 38.14 18.12 -27.74
CA THR A 13 39.48 17.64 -27.34
C THR A 13 39.42 16.42 -26.44
N GLN A 14 38.46 16.37 -25.51
CA GLN A 14 38.41 15.32 -24.47
C GLN A 14 37.58 14.09 -24.87
N ALA A 15 36.58 14.28 -25.73
CA ALA A 15 35.65 13.25 -26.19
C ALA A 15 35.22 13.56 -27.64
N PRO A 16 36.12 13.36 -28.62
CA PRO A 16 35.87 13.74 -30.02
C PRO A 16 34.65 13.05 -30.64
N ASP A 17 34.34 11.84 -30.19
CA ASP A 17 33.21 11.04 -30.68
C ASP A 17 31.90 11.31 -29.92
N ALA A 18 31.87 12.29 -29.01
CA ALA A 18 30.68 12.62 -28.24
C ALA A 18 29.58 13.18 -29.15
N ARG A 19 28.41 12.53 -29.12
CA ARG A 19 27.19 13.08 -29.72
C ARG A 19 26.62 14.17 -28.82
N ILE A 20 26.51 15.39 -29.35
CA ILE A 20 25.98 16.56 -28.63
C ILE A 20 24.59 16.88 -29.16
N ASP A 21 23.56 16.61 -28.39
CA ASP A 21 22.18 16.94 -28.77
C ASP A 21 21.84 18.42 -28.53
N GLY A 22 22.52 19.09 -27.60
CA GLY A 22 22.31 20.51 -27.31
C GLY A 22 22.94 21.00 -26.00
N PHE A 23 22.47 22.16 -25.52
CA PHE A 23 22.86 22.74 -24.24
C PHE A 23 21.64 22.97 -23.36
N THR A 24 21.68 22.47 -22.13
CA THR A 24 20.69 22.82 -21.11
C THR A 24 21.16 24.07 -20.38
N VAL A 25 20.31 25.11 -20.34
CA VAL A 25 20.56 26.33 -19.55
C VAL A 25 19.71 26.26 -18.30
N GLN A 26 20.35 26.31 -17.14
CA GLN A 26 19.69 26.25 -15.83
C GLN A 26 20.01 27.51 -15.02
N PRO A 27 19.09 27.97 -14.15
CA PRO A 27 19.38 29.05 -13.22
C PRO A 27 20.48 28.62 -12.24
N MET A 28 21.42 29.52 -11.95
CA MET A 28 22.39 29.30 -10.88
C MET A 28 21.70 29.44 -9.53
N ILE A 29 21.47 28.33 -8.85
CA ILE A 29 20.80 28.33 -7.55
C ILE A 29 21.79 28.73 -6.45
N LYS A 30 21.41 29.70 -5.63
CA LYS A 30 22.16 30.12 -4.43
C LYS A 30 21.23 30.09 -3.22
N ARG A 31 21.26 29.01 -2.47
CA ARG A 31 20.49 28.82 -1.22
C ARG A 31 21.44 28.66 -0.04
N PRO A 32 22.02 29.77 0.47
CA PRO A 32 22.98 29.69 1.56
C PRO A 32 22.33 29.10 2.81
N GLY A 33 22.95 28.06 3.38
CA GLY A 33 22.44 27.38 4.57
C GLY A 33 21.43 26.27 4.29
N ALA A 34 21.02 26.04 3.03
CA ALA A 34 20.30 24.83 2.66
C ALA A 34 21.15 23.60 2.93
N GLN A 35 20.51 22.54 3.40
CA GLN A 35 21.14 21.24 3.58
C GLN A 35 21.15 20.51 2.24
N GLU A 36 22.32 19.98 1.87
CA GLU A 36 22.42 19.04 0.76
C GLU A 36 22.00 17.66 1.26
N LEU A 37 21.06 17.05 0.55
CA LEU A 37 20.52 15.72 0.81
C LEU A 37 20.72 14.84 -0.42
N ILE A 38 20.70 13.54 -0.20
CA ILE A 38 20.54 12.54 -1.27
C ILE A 38 19.21 11.83 -1.05
N ALA A 39 18.44 11.66 -2.11
CA ALA A 39 17.20 10.89 -2.08
C ALA A 39 17.05 10.13 -3.39
N GLY A 40 16.57 8.89 -3.33
CA GLY A 40 16.52 8.08 -4.54
C GLY A 40 15.78 6.76 -4.40
N ILE A 41 15.74 6.05 -5.52
CA ILE A 41 15.26 4.68 -5.66
C ILE A 41 16.45 3.85 -6.11
N ALA A 42 16.72 2.76 -5.41
CA ALA A 42 17.70 1.76 -5.82
C ALA A 42 17.02 0.38 -5.88
N GLU A 43 17.67 -0.59 -6.52
CA GLU A 43 17.18 -1.96 -6.57
C GLU A 43 18.07 -2.87 -5.71
N ASP A 44 17.46 -3.49 -4.71
CA ASP A 44 18.03 -4.53 -3.87
C ASP A 44 17.67 -5.92 -4.42
N ALA A 45 18.61 -6.86 -4.31
CA ALA A 45 18.45 -8.20 -4.88
C ALA A 45 17.36 -9.05 -4.18
N VAL A 46 17.08 -8.78 -2.91
CA VAL A 46 16.11 -9.52 -2.09
C VAL A 46 14.79 -8.77 -2.00
N PHE A 47 14.84 -7.48 -1.72
CA PHE A 47 13.65 -6.67 -1.43
C PHE A 47 13.08 -5.93 -2.65
N GLY A 48 13.79 -5.96 -3.77
CA GLY A 48 13.44 -5.20 -4.96
C GLY A 48 13.69 -3.70 -4.77
N PRO A 49 12.79 -2.79 -5.20
CA PRO A 49 13.04 -1.37 -5.14
C PRO A 49 13.02 -0.91 -3.68
N VAL A 50 13.99 -0.09 -3.34
CA VAL A 50 14.14 0.52 -2.02
C VAL A 50 14.29 2.03 -2.16
N ILE A 51 13.79 2.77 -1.18
CA ILE A 51 13.93 4.22 -1.11
C ILE A 51 15.15 4.54 -0.24
N LEU A 52 16.04 5.34 -0.79
CA LEU A 52 17.24 5.81 -0.09
C LEU A 52 17.06 7.27 0.30
N PHE A 53 17.47 7.61 1.52
CA PHE A 53 17.56 8.99 2.00
C PHE A 53 18.79 9.18 2.86
N GLY A 54 19.43 10.35 2.79
CA GLY A 54 20.59 10.65 3.61
C GLY A 54 21.14 12.04 3.40
N HIS A 55 22.26 12.32 4.08
CA HIS A 55 23.02 13.54 3.86
C HIS A 55 23.65 13.53 2.45
N GLY A 56 23.63 14.67 1.77
CA GLY A 56 24.21 14.92 0.44
C GLY A 56 25.55 15.67 0.50
N GLY A 57 26.20 15.84 -0.64
CA GLY A 57 27.46 16.60 -0.78
C GLY A 57 28.74 15.75 -0.81
N THR A 58 29.89 16.40 -0.99
CA THR A 58 31.19 15.72 -1.21
C THR A 58 31.74 14.99 0.03
N ALA A 59 31.20 15.27 1.22
CA ALA A 59 31.53 14.55 2.45
C ALA A 59 30.81 13.18 2.57
N VAL A 60 29.91 12.85 1.63
CA VAL A 60 29.07 11.64 1.67
C VAL A 60 29.84 10.35 1.39
N GLU A 61 30.98 10.42 0.73
CA GLU A 61 31.82 9.22 0.51
C GLU A 61 32.47 8.70 1.80
N VAL A 62 32.44 9.46 2.91
CA VAL A 62 33.16 9.10 4.15
C VAL A 62 32.25 8.88 5.37
N ILE A 63 31.06 9.51 5.45
CA ILE A 63 30.24 9.51 6.69
C ILE A 63 29.13 8.44 6.71
N GLY A 64 28.68 7.94 5.56
CA GLY A 64 27.72 6.84 5.48
C GLY A 64 26.35 7.11 6.13
N ASP A 65 25.93 8.37 6.26
CA ASP A 65 24.64 8.75 6.87
C ASP A 65 23.48 8.56 5.88
N ARG A 66 23.10 7.30 5.67
CA ARG A 66 22.06 6.89 4.73
C ARG A 66 21.12 5.89 5.41
N VAL A 67 19.84 6.02 5.14
CA VAL A 67 18.78 5.10 5.57
C VAL A 67 18.06 4.58 4.35
N VAL A 68 17.65 3.33 4.44
CA VAL A 68 16.87 2.63 3.42
C VAL A 68 15.49 2.32 3.98
N GLY A 69 14.45 2.54 3.18
CA GLY A 69 13.07 2.17 3.46
C GLY A 69 12.45 1.41 2.30
N LEU A 70 11.45 0.59 2.60
CA LEU A 70 10.73 -0.19 1.59
C LEU A 70 9.51 0.59 1.10
N PRO A 71 9.29 0.74 -0.22
CA PRO A 71 8.03 1.25 -0.74
C PRO A 71 6.90 0.22 -0.50
N PRO A 72 5.66 0.68 -0.28
CA PRO A 72 5.20 2.07 -0.24
C PRO A 72 5.52 2.79 1.10
N LEU A 73 5.99 4.04 1.02
CA LEU A 73 6.17 4.92 2.17
C LEU A 73 4.92 5.78 2.40
N ASN A 74 4.40 5.73 3.62
CA ASN A 74 3.41 6.70 4.11
C ASN A 74 4.12 7.83 4.89
N THR A 75 3.36 8.84 5.33
CA THR A 75 3.91 9.99 6.07
C THR A 75 4.69 9.57 7.34
N PRO A 76 4.15 8.72 8.24
CA PRO A 76 4.91 8.23 9.39
C PRO A 76 6.22 7.52 9.03
N LEU A 77 6.20 6.59 8.06
CA LEU A 77 7.39 5.85 7.66
C LEU A 77 8.46 6.76 7.05
N ALA A 78 8.05 7.73 6.22
CA ALA A 78 8.97 8.71 5.65
C ALA A 78 9.59 9.62 6.73
N HIS A 79 8.80 10.06 7.71
CA HIS A 79 9.33 10.81 8.86
C HIS A 79 10.34 9.99 9.65
N GLU A 80 9.98 8.75 10.03
CA GLU A 80 10.89 7.86 10.76
C GLU A 80 12.20 7.63 9.98
N MET A 81 12.11 7.46 8.66
CA MET A 81 13.28 7.29 7.80
C MET A 81 14.22 8.52 7.85
N ILE A 82 13.66 9.73 7.90
CA ILE A 82 14.42 10.97 8.07
C ILE A 82 15.04 11.03 9.47
N GLU A 83 14.25 10.82 10.52
CA GLU A 83 14.70 10.92 11.93
C GLU A 83 15.85 9.96 12.27
N ARG A 84 15.96 8.85 11.54
CA ARG A 84 17.05 7.86 11.70
C ARG A 84 18.40 8.33 11.14
N THR A 85 18.42 9.43 10.37
CA THR A 85 19.66 10.03 9.85
C THR A 85 20.28 11.00 10.85
N ARG A 86 21.59 11.21 10.78
CA ARG A 86 22.29 12.24 11.55
C ARG A 86 21.94 13.64 11.05
N VAL A 87 21.70 13.79 9.74
CA VAL A 87 21.29 15.06 9.13
C VAL A 87 19.94 15.57 9.65
N ALA A 88 19.07 14.71 10.20
CA ALA A 88 17.80 15.12 10.81
C ALA A 88 17.97 16.24 11.84
N LYS A 89 19.05 16.21 12.64
CA LYS A 89 19.35 17.29 13.61
C LYS A 89 19.57 18.64 12.94
N LEU A 90 20.20 18.65 11.76
CA LEU A 90 20.41 19.87 10.98
C LEU A 90 19.13 20.33 10.29
N LEU A 91 18.27 19.38 9.89
CA LEU A 91 16.97 19.67 9.28
C LEU A 91 15.97 20.29 10.27
N HIS A 92 16.06 19.99 11.56
CA HIS A 92 15.27 20.69 12.58
C HIS A 92 15.71 22.13 12.86
N GLY A 93 16.84 22.55 12.28
CA GLY A 93 17.46 23.85 12.55
C GLY A 93 18.45 23.77 13.70
N TYR A 94 19.40 24.71 13.71
CA TYR A 94 20.40 24.83 14.77
C TYR A 94 20.90 26.26 14.88
N ARG A 95 21.07 26.75 16.12
CA ARG A 95 21.48 28.13 16.41
C ARG A 95 20.60 29.12 15.62
N ASP A 96 21.20 29.97 14.78
CA ASP A 96 20.52 31.00 14.00
C ASP A 96 19.94 30.48 12.66
N ARG A 97 19.96 29.16 12.42
CA ARG A 97 19.42 28.58 11.19
C ARG A 97 18.03 27.99 11.41
N PRO A 98 17.02 28.42 10.63
CA PRO A 98 15.70 27.82 10.69
C PRO A 98 15.74 26.37 10.20
N GLY A 99 14.82 25.56 10.70
CA GLY A 99 14.62 24.20 10.20
C GLY A 99 14.18 24.19 8.73
N ALA A 100 14.51 23.10 8.05
CA ALA A 100 14.02 22.83 6.71
C ALA A 100 12.52 22.50 6.72
N ASP A 101 11.87 22.67 5.57
CA ASP A 101 10.49 22.24 5.38
C ASP A 101 10.41 20.70 5.38
N MET A 102 10.20 20.13 6.56
CA MET A 102 10.06 18.70 6.77
C MET A 102 8.90 18.10 5.98
N ALA A 103 7.81 18.85 5.78
CA ALA A 103 6.66 18.37 5.00
C ALA A 103 7.03 18.20 3.53
N ALA A 104 7.83 19.11 2.97
CA ALA A 104 8.33 19.01 1.60
C ALA A 104 9.30 17.83 1.38
N ILE A 105 10.19 17.56 2.35
CA ILE A 105 11.09 16.40 2.31
C ILE A 105 10.28 15.10 2.35
N VAL A 106 9.32 14.98 3.28
CA VAL A 106 8.44 13.82 3.41
C VAL A 106 7.59 13.63 2.14
N ALA A 107 7.06 14.70 1.56
CA ALA A 107 6.32 14.63 0.31
C ALA A 107 7.20 14.12 -0.85
N THR A 108 8.48 14.49 -0.88
CA THR A 108 9.44 14.02 -1.90
C THR A 108 9.69 12.51 -1.76
N LEU A 109 9.97 12.02 -0.55
CA LEU A 109 10.16 10.58 -0.30
C LEU A 109 8.92 9.76 -0.65
N ARG A 110 7.72 10.28 -0.29
CA ARG A 110 6.46 9.64 -0.66
C ARG A 110 6.23 9.59 -2.18
N ARG A 111 6.63 10.63 -2.91
CA ARG A 111 6.54 10.66 -4.39
C ARG A 111 7.52 9.70 -5.04
N LEU A 112 8.77 9.63 -4.56
CA LEU A 112 9.74 8.62 -5.00
C LEU A 112 9.19 7.20 -4.75
N SER A 113 8.62 6.99 -3.56
CA SER A 113 8.00 5.71 -3.23
C SER A 113 6.81 5.36 -4.14
N GLN A 114 5.96 6.34 -4.45
CA GLN A 114 4.85 6.15 -5.38
C GLN A 114 5.36 5.84 -6.80
N MET A 115 6.42 6.53 -7.27
CA MET A 115 7.05 6.24 -8.57
C MET A 115 7.60 4.80 -8.63
N ALA A 116 8.23 4.31 -7.56
CA ALA A 116 8.71 2.93 -7.47
C ALA A 116 7.56 1.91 -7.55
N CYS A 117 6.37 2.25 -7.04
CA CYS A 117 5.19 1.41 -7.12
C CYS A 117 4.53 1.44 -8.51
N ASP A 118 4.46 2.62 -9.15
CA ASP A 118 3.67 2.84 -10.35
C ASP A 118 4.44 2.54 -11.65
N ILE A 119 5.77 2.66 -11.64
CA ILE A 119 6.61 2.55 -12.85
C ILE A 119 7.48 1.31 -12.73
N ALA A 120 7.00 0.19 -13.29
CA ALA A 120 7.67 -1.10 -13.17
C ALA A 120 9.09 -1.10 -13.78
N GLU A 121 9.31 -0.32 -14.83
CA GLU A 121 10.58 -0.17 -15.55
C GLU A 121 11.59 0.72 -14.83
N LEU A 122 11.18 1.47 -13.79
CA LEU A 122 12.06 2.42 -13.10
C LEU A 122 13.08 1.68 -12.25
N ALA A 123 14.31 1.48 -12.74
CA ALA A 123 15.34 0.74 -12.03
C ALA A 123 16.04 1.58 -10.95
N GLU A 124 16.33 2.83 -11.26
CA GLU A 124 17.06 3.73 -10.35
C GLU A 124 16.56 5.17 -10.52
N VAL A 125 16.51 5.90 -9.40
CA VAL A 125 16.43 7.35 -9.37
C VAL A 125 17.48 7.83 -8.37
N ASP A 126 18.36 8.73 -8.78
CA ASP A 126 19.35 9.33 -7.89
C ASP A 126 19.19 10.84 -7.95
N ILE A 127 18.69 11.45 -6.87
CA ILE A 127 18.61 12.91 -6.72
C ILE A 127 19.74 13.33 -5.78
N ASN A 128 20.79 13.89 -6.37
CA ASN A 128 21.97 14.31 -5.65
C ASN A 128 22.68 15.48 -6.38
N PRO A 129 22.63 16.72 -5.87
CA PRO A 129 22.08 17.10 -4.58
C PRO A 129 20.59 17.46 -4.62
N LEU A 130 19.87 17.09 -3.55
CA LEU A 130 18.56 17.61 -3.18
C LEU A 130 18.75 18.67 -2.09
N LEU A 131 18.55 19.94 -2.42
CA LEU A 131 18.60 21.02 -1.43
C LEU A 131 17.33 21.08 -0.60
N ALA A 132 17.48 21.27 0.72
CA ALA A 132 16.37 21.50 1.63
C ALA A 132 16.64 22.67 2.58
N ASP A 133 15.67 23.58 2.68
CA ASP A 133 15.67 24.73 3.58
C ASP A 133 14.24 25.07 4.02
N ALA A 134 14.06 26.17 4.76
CA ALA A 134 12.76 26.60 5.26
C ALA A 134 11.76 26.97 4.13
N GLN A 135 12.24 27.15 2.89
CA GLN A 135 11.42 27.50 1.73
C GLN A 135 11.00 26.25 0.92
N GLY A 136 11.43 25.06 1.32
CA GLY A 136 11.06 23.81 0.66
C GLY A 136 12.28 22.99 0.22
N VAL A 137 12.06 22.20 -0.83
CA VAL A 137 13.06 21.30 -1.41
C VAL A 137 13.28 21.60 -2.89
N LEU A 138 14.51 21.42 -3.37
CA LEU A 138 14.88 21.63 -4.77
C LEU A 138 15.94 20.60 -5.22
N ALA A 139 15.59 19.77 -6.21
CA ALA A 139 16.54 18.90 -6.88
C ALA A 139 17.44 19.72 -7.81
N LEU A 140 18.75 19.73 -7.57
CA LEU A 140 19.71 20.37 -8.46
C LEU A 140 20.17 19.45 -9.59
N ASP A 141 20.27 18.16 -9.29
CA ASP A 141 20.56 17.12 -10.26
C ASP A 141 19.73 15.87 -9.98
N ALA A 142 19.40 15.16 -11.04
CA ALA A 142 18.64 13.91 -10.97
C ALA A 142 19.01 12.99 -12.12
N ARG A 143 19.41 11.76 -11.80
CA ARG A 143 19.61 10.67 -12.75
C ARG A 143 18.46 9.67 -12.64
N VAL A 144 17.94 9.22 -13.77
CA VAL A 144 16.91 8.18 -13.83
C VAL A 144 17.36 7.06 -14.76
N VAL A 145 17.29 5.83 -14.28
CA VAL A 145 17.62 4.63 -15.07
C VAL A 145 16.36 3.80 -15.24
N LEU A 146 16.04 3.47 -16.49
CA LEU A 146 14.94 2.57 -16.83
C LEU A 146 15.50 1.23 -17.30
N ARG A 147 14.84 0.13 -16.91
CA ARG A 147 15.13 -1.22 -17.36
C ARG A 147 13.85 -1.89 -17.84
N LEU A 148 13.85 -2.29 -19.12
CA LEU A 148 12.75 -3.05 -19.71
C LEU A 148 12.51 -4.34 -18.91
N ARG A 149 11.26 -4.55 -18.48
CA ARG A 149 10.86 -5.79 -17.81
C ARG A 149 10.02 -6.65 -18.75
N ARG A 150 10.25 -7.97 -18.70
CA ARG A 150 9.40 -8.95 -19.37
C ARG A 150 8.08 -9.11 -18.59
N ALA A 151 6.99 -9.26 -19.34
CA ALA A 151 5.68 -9.60 -18.78
C ALA A 151 5.77 -10.91 -17.97
N GLY A 152 5.13 -10.96 -16.81
CA GLY A 152 5.12 -12.14 -15.92
C GLY A 152 6.31 -12.29 -14.98
N SER A 153 7.16 -11.26 -14.84
CA SER A 153 8.22 -11.26 -13.82
C SER A 153 7.66 -11.23 -12.39
N ALA A 154 8.38 -11.85 -11.45
CA ALA A 154 8.02 -11.92 -10.03
C ALA A 154 7.67 -10.53 -9.44
N PRO A 155 6.80 -10.49 -8.41
CA PRO A 155 6.43 -9.24 -7.75
C PRO A 155 7.69 -8.52 -7.29
N ARG A 156 7.82 -7.27 -7.74
CA ARG A 156 9.01 -6.45 -7.53
C ARG A 156 9.04 -5.86 -6.12
N LEU A 157 7.88 -5.60 -5.52
CA LEU A 157 7.77 -4.92 -4.24
C LEU A 157 7.74 -5.94 -3.10
N ALA A 158 8.60 -5.77 -2.11
CA ALA A 158 8.54 -6.53 -0.86
C ALA A 158 7.23 -6.30 -0.07
N ILE A 159 6.63 -5.11 -0.22
CA ILE A 159 5.34 -4.75 0.39
C ILE A 159 4.37 -4.36 -0.72
N ARG A 160 3.21 -5.01 -0.80
CA ARG A 160 2.22 -4.64 -1.81
C ARG A 160 1.58 -3.28 -1.49
N PRO A 161 1.44 -2.40 -2.51
CA PRO A 161 0.76 -1.14 -2.33
C PRO A 161 -0.72 -1.34 -2.09
N TYR A 162 -1.36 -0.34 -1.47
CA TYR A 162 -2.79 -0.33 -1.24
C TYR A 162 -3.54 -0.45 -2.60
N PRO A 163 -4.34 -1.51 -2.81
CA PRO A 163 -4.93 -1.80 -4.13
C PRO A 163 -6.17 -0.93 -4.39
N ARG A 164 -5.92 0.32 -4.80
CA ARG A 164 -6.97 1.33 -5.05
C ARG A 164 -7.98 0.90 -6.11
N GLU A 165 -7.53 0.09 -7.06
CA GLU A 165 -8.34 -0.47 -8.15
C GLU A 165 -9.48 -1.38 -7.67
N LEU A 166 -9.40 -1.93 -6.45
CA LEU A 166 -10.49 -2.72 -5.87
C LEU A 166 -11.62 -1.84 -5.30
N ALA A 167 -11.39 -0.53 -5.16
CA ALA A 167 -12.38 0.40 -4.66
C ALA A 167 -13.50 0.62 -5.69
N ARG A 168 -14.76 0.46 -5.28
CA ARG A 168 -15.93 0.63 -6.15
C ARG A 168 -17.16 1.07 -5.37
N VAL A 169 -18.05 1.78 -6.04
CA VAL A 169 -19.37 2.12 -5.50
C VAL A 169 -20.36 1.00 -5.79
N VAL A 170 -21.13 0.60 -4.78
CA VAL A 170 -22.23 -0.35 -4.91
C VAL A 170 -23.54 0.29 -4.47
N HIS A 171 -24.62 -0.05 -5.16
CA HIS A 171 -25.97 0.40 -4.86
C HIS A 171 -26.76 -0.78 -4.32
N LEU A 172 -27.37 -0.61 -3.14
CA LEU A 172 -28.29 -1.59 -2.60
C LEU A 172 -29.69 -1.42 -3.21
N LYS A 173 -30.54 -2.44 -3.02
CA LYS A 173 -31.91 -2.45 -3.58
C LYS A 173 -32.79 -1.31 -3.05
N ASP A 174 -32.47 -0.80 -1.86
CA ASP A 174 -33.17 0.30 -1.21
C ASP A 174 -32.63 1.70 -1.60
N GLY A 175 -31.72 1.76 -2.57
CA GLY A 175 -31.13 3.00 -3.07
C GLY A 175 -29.91 3.51 -2.30
N ARG A 176 -29.56 2.93 -1.14
CA ARG A 176 -28.35 3.33 -0.40
C ARG A 176 -27.08 3.02 -1.15
N ARG A 177 -26.08 3.89 -1.00
CA ARG A 177 -24.78 3.75 -1.66
C ARG A 177 -23.66 3.49 -0.67
N PHE A 178 -22.80 2.54 -1.05
CA PHE A 178 -21.61 2.19 -0.28
C PHE A 178 -20.36 2.21 -1.17
N CYS A 179 -19.24 2.64 -0.60
CA CYS A 179 -17.93 2.41 -1.16
C CYS A 179 -17.39 1.09 -0.58
N LEU A 180 -17.22 0.09 -1.43
CA LEU A 180 -16.42 -1.09 -1.11
C LEU A 180 -14.97 -0.75 -1.43
N ARG A 181 -14.05 -0.91 -0.48
CA ARG A 181 -12.63 -0.66 -0.70
C ARG A 181 -11.77 -1.54 0.21
N PRO A 182 -10.48 -1.77 -0.11
CA PRO A 182 -9.58 -2.44 0.83
C PRO A 182 -9.49 -1.67 2.15
N ILE A 183 -9.36 -2.42 3.24
CA ILE A 183 -9.16 -1.87 4.58
C ILE A 183 -7.85 -1.12 4.66
N ARG A 184 -7.79 -0.07 5.47
CA ARG A 184 -6.60 0.73 5.74
C ARG A 184 -6.26 0.69 7.22
N PRO A 185 -5.01 0.94 7.63
CA PRO A 185 -4.65 1.07 9.04
C PRO A 185 -5.53 2.09 9.79
N GLN A 186 -5.95 3.18 9.13
CA GLN A 186 -6.80 4.22 9.73
C GLN A 186 -8.24 3.75 10.01
N ASP A 187 -8.66 2.61 9.46
CA ASP A 187 -9.99 2.06 9.70
C ASP A 187 -10.11 1.33 11.05
N ALA A 188 -9.00 1.16 11.77
CA ALA A 188 -8.97 0.43 13.04
C ALA A 188 -10.06 0.87 14.03
N PRO A 189 -10.26 2.17 14.32
CA PRO A 189 -11.33 2.60 15.24
C PRO A 189 -12.74 2.21 14.76
N ALA A 190 -13.01 2.37 13.46
CA ALA A 190 -14.32 2.09 12.88
C ALA A 190 -14.60 0.58 12.81
N LEU A 191 -13.59 -0.24 12.50
CA LEU A 191 -13.71 -1.69 12.49
C LEU A 191 -13.96 -2.21 13.91
N MET A 192 -13.22 -1.72 14.91
CA MET A 192 -13.41 -2.13 16.29
C MET A 192 -14.78 -1.70 16.83
N ALA A 193 -15.27 -0.51 16.46
CA ALA A 193 -16.63 -0.08 16.79
C ALA A 193 -17.70 -0.98 16.15
N MET A 194 -17.50 -1.44 14.91
CA MET A 194 -18.38 -2.41 14.26
C MET A 194 -18.37 -3.77 14.99
N LEU A 195 -17.18 -4.27 15.35
CA LEU A 195 -17.00 -5.53 16.06
C LEU A 195 -17.65 -5.49 17.45
N ALA A 196 -17.48 -4.41 18.21
CA ALA A 196 -18.08 -4.23 19.53
C ALA A 196 -19.62 -4.27 19.51
N ARG A 197 -20.23 -3.90 18.38
CA ARG A 197 -21.69 -3.96 18.17
C ARG A 197 -22.19 -5.31 17.64
N ALA A 198 -21.30 -6.24 17.29
CA ALA A 198 -21.66 -7.57 16.84
C ALA A 198 -21.96 -8.51 18.03
N ALA A 199 -22.83 -9.50 17.82
CA ALA A 199 -23.08 -10.52 18.83
C ALA A 199 -21.78 -11.32 19.12
N ARG A 200 -21.53 -11.70 20.38
CA ARG A 200 -20.27 -12.37 20.80
C ARG A 200 -19.97 -13.63 19.98
N ASP A 201 -20.99 -14.39 19.57
CA ASP A 201 -20.84 -15.61 18.77
C ASP A 201 -20.41 -15.32 17.31
N ASP A 202 -20.79 -14.16 16.77
CA ASP A 202 -20.47 -13.70 15.41
C ASP A 202 -18.98 -13.27 15.27
N ILE A 203 -18.28 -13.05 16.39
CA ILE A 203 -16.88 -12.59 16.47
C ILE A 203 -15.91 -13.77 16.64
N ARG A 204 -16.20 -14.66 17.60
CA ARG A 204 -15.31 -15.76 18.00
C ARG A 204 -14.96 -16.71 16.85
N MET A 205 -15.91 -16.96 15.93
CA MET A 205 -15.71 -17.85 14.78
C MET A 205 -15.06 -17.16 13.57
N ARG A 206 -15.20 -15.84 13.44
CA ARG A 206 -14.65 -15.11 12.28
C ARG A 206 -13.18 -14.76 12.42
N PHE A 207 -12.65 -14.80 13.64
CA PHE A 207 -11.29 -14.38 13.97
C PHE A 207 -10.55 -15.38 14.87
N PHE A 208 -11.11 -16.57 15.11
CA PHE A 208 -10.53 -17.70 15.86
C PHE A 208 -9.99 -17.39 17.26
N ALA A 209 -10.33 -16.23 17.82
CA ALA A 209 -9.90 -15.77 19.13
C ALA A 209 -11.01 -14.90 19.77
N ALA A 210 -11.00 -14.82 21.10
CA ALA A 210 -11.72 -13.77 21.80
C ALA A 210 -11.08 -12.43 21.42
N ILE A 211 -11.73 -11.66 20.55
CA ILE A 211 -11.30 -10.30 20.24
C ILE A 211 -11.72 -9.41 21.40
N ASP A 212 -10.75 -8.73 22.00
CA ASP A 212 -11.00 -7.55 22.80
C ASP A 212 -11.04 -6.33 21.86
N PRO A 213 -12.20 -5.67 21.67
CA PRO A 213 -12.30 -4.45 20.86
C PRO A 213 -11.45 -3.27 21.40
N ALA A 214 -10.98 -3.34 22.64
CA ALA A 214 -10.12 -2.33 23.24
C ALA A 214 -8.61 -2.60 23.03
N ASP A 215 -8.22 -3.77 22.50
CA ASP A 215 -6.82 -4.13 22.29
C ASP A 215 -6.26 -3.47 21.00
N PRO A 216 -5.31 -2.51 21.12
CA PRO A 216 -4.71 -1.85 19.97
C PRO A 216 -3.89 -2.79 19.09
N VAL A 217 -3.30 -3.86 19.65
CA VAL A 217 -2.53 -4.86 18.90
C VAL A 217 -3.47 -5.64 17.99
N MET A 218 -4.64 -6.03 18.51
CA MET A 218 -5.68 -6.67 17.72
C MET A 218 -6.19 -5.77 16.60
N ALA A 219 -6.46 -4.50 16.90
CA ALA A 219 -6.91 -3.54 15.90
C ALA A 219 -5.90 -3.38 14.74
N ALA A 220 -4.60 -3.34 15.06
CA ALA A 220 -3.53 -3.34 14.06
C ALA A 220 -3.52 -4.63 13.22
N ARG A 221 -3.58 -5.81 13.85
CA ARG A 221 -3.62 -7.12 13.15
C ARG A 221 -4.79 -7.24 12.17
N LEU A 222 -5.91 -6.61 12.49
CA LEU A 222 -7.10 -6.64 11.64
C LEU A 222 -7.05 -5.66 10.47
N THR A 223 -6.22 -4.63 10.52
CA THR A 223 -6.23 -3.50 9.56
C THR A 223 -4.93 -3.27 8.79
N GLN A 224 -3.80 -3.72 9.33
CA GLN A 224 -2.48 -3.65 8.70
C GLN A 224 -2.18 -4.98 8.03
N LEU A 225 -2.64 -5.11 6.79
CA LEU A 225 -2.54 -6.36 6.04
C LEU A 225 -1.35 -6.33 5.08
N ASP A 226 -0.72 -7.49 4.89
CA ASP A 226 0.01 -7.76 3.67
C ASP A 226 -0.99 -8.10 2.56
N TYR A 227 -1.30 -7.12 1.70
CA TYR A 227 -2.25 -7.27 0.59
C TYR A 227 -1.84 -8.34 -0.44
N ASP A 228 -0.62 -8.90 -0.36
CA ASP A 228 -0.23 -10.07 -1.15
C ASP A 228 -0.86 -11.36 -0.64
N ARG A 229 -1.01 -11.52 0.68
CA ARG A 229 -1.43 -12.77 1.35
C ARG A 229 -2.83 -12.68 1.95
N GLU A 230 -3.17 -11.50 2.44
CA GLU A 230 -4.41 -11.21 3.13
C GLU A 230 -5.11 -10.01 2.48
N MET A 231 -6.39 -10.15 2.21
CA MET A 231 -7.22 -9.07 1.72
C MET A 231 -8.40 -8.86 2.67
N ALA A 232 -8.73 -7.61 2.97
CA ALA A 232 -10.02 -7.28 3.57
C ALA A 232 -10.66 -6.13 2.82
N LEU A 233 -11.92 -6.30 2.42
CA LEU A 233 -12.76 -5.28 1.83
C LEU A 233 -13.77 -4.79 2.87
N VAL A 234 -13.82 -3.48 3.08
CA VAL A 234 -14.78 -2.83 3.97
C VAL A 234 -15.86 -2.12 3.16
N ALA A 235 -17.08 -2.10 3.69
CA ALA A 235 -18.20 -1.35 3.16
C ALA A 235 -18.43 -0.09 3.99
N VAL A 236 -18.24 1.08 3.38
CA VAL A 236 -18.40 2.40 4.01
C VAL A 236 -19.56 3.15 3.34
N PRO A 237 -20.56 3.67 4.09
CA PRO A 237 -21.67 4.40 3.51
C PRO A 237 -21.20 5.72 2.88
N LEU A 238 -21.80 6.10 1.74
CA LEU A 238 -21.52 7.37 1.07
C LEU A 238 -22.49 8.49 1.46
N ASP A 239 -23.68 8.12 1.94
CA ASP A 239 -24.82 9.03 2.15
C ASP A 239 -24.99 9.45 3.63
N GLY A 240 -23.94 9.34 4.46
CA GLY A 240 -23.98 9.68 5.89
C GLY A 240 -23.76 11.18 6.19
N ALA A 241 -24.48 11.70 7.19
CA ALA A 241 -24.42 13.10 7.64
C ALA A 241 -23.07 13.52 8.23
N ASP A 242 -22.26 12.55 8.69
CA ASP A 242 -20.94 12.79 9.26
C ASP A 242 -19.87 12.12 8.39
N ARG A 243 -19.23 12.90 7.51
CA ARG A 243 -18.17 12.43 6.62
C ARG A 243 -16.83 12.16 7.35
N GLN A 244 -16.73 12.52 8.63
CA GLN A 244 -15.47 12.48 9.38
C GLN A 244 -15.26 11.16 10.14
N ALA A 245 -16.34 10.50 10.55
CA ALA A 245 -16.30 9.12 11.03
C ALA A 245 -16.61 8.16 9.88
N SER A 246 -15.59 7.56 9.26
CA SER A 246 -15.78 6.49 8.27
C SER A 246 -16.37 5.26 8.94
N GLU A 247 -17.70 5.20 9.07
CA GLU A 247 -18.38 4.05 9.64
C GLU A 247 -18.20 2.81 8.74
N ILE A 248 -17.94 1.65 9.34
CA ILE A 248 -17.87 0.38 8.61
C ILE A 248 -19.14 -0.41 8.88
N CYS A 249 -19.88 -0.70 7.81
CA CYS A 249 -21.15 -1.44 7.86
C CYS A 249 -20.97 -2.94 7.54
N GLY A 250 -19.83 -3.32 6.99
CA GLY A 250 -19.51 -4.71 6.66
C GLY A 250 -18.04 -4.88 6.30
N VAL A 251 -17.52 -6.09 6.50
CA VAL A 251 -16.16 -6.48 6.15
C VAL A 251 -16.15 -7.90 5.60
N ALA A 252 -15.43 -8.12 4.50
CA ALA A 252 -15.07 -9.43 3.99
C ALA A 252 -13.55 -9.56 4.02
N ARG A 253 -13.03 -10.63 4.61
CA ARG A 253 -11.60 -10.94 4.68
C ARG A 253 -11.33 -12.25 3.94
N LEU A 254 -10.19 -12.32 3.28
CA LEU A 254 -9.63 -13.48 2.61
C LEU A 254 -8.17 -13.63 3.04
N ALA A 255 -7.80 -14.75 3.64
CA ALA A 255 -6.42 -15.09 3.97
C ALA A 255 -6.02 -16.33 3.17
N GLY A 256 -5.11 -16.20 2.23
CA GLY A 256 -4.63 -17.34 1.44
C GLY A 256 -3.36 -17.95 2.00
N ASP A 257 -3.14 -19.22 1.70
CA ASP A 257 -1.83 -19.85 1.90
C ASP A 257 -0.75 -19.23 0.98
N PRO A 258 0.54 -19.48 1.27
CA PRO A 258 1.64 -18.95 0.46
C PRO A 258 1.63 -19.43 -1.00
N ASP A 259 1.07 -20.61 -1.27
CA ASP A 259 1.10 -21.29 -2.58
C ASP A 259 -0.15 -21.02 -3.43
N ASN A 260 -1.09 -20.22 -2.93
CA ASN A 260 -2.40 -19.95 -3.53
C ASN A 260 -3.25 -21.20 -3.81
N GLU A 261 -3.08 -22.28 -3.04
CA GLU A 261 -3.92 -23.47 -3.19
C GLU A 261 -5.30 -23.23 -2.59
N ALA A 262 -5.35 -22.67 -1.39
CA ALA A 262 -6.56 -22.40 -0.63
C ALA A 262 -6.52 -21.02 0.04
N GLY A 263 -7.71 -20.48 0.30
CA GLY A 263 -7.86 -19.31 1.15
C GLY A 263 -9.11 -19.35 2.00
N GLU A 264 -8.97 -18.87 3.23
CA GLU A 264 -10.06 -18.75 4.18
C GLU A 264 -10.79 -17.43 3.99
N LEU A 265 -12.11 -17.49 3.88
CA LEU A 265 -12.99 -16.34 3.77
C LEU A 265 -13.83 -16.15 5.03
N ALA A 266 -13.82 -14.93 5.56
CA ALA A 266 -14.70 -14.49 6.63
C ALA A 266 -15.51 -13.27 6.18
N LEU A 267 -16.83 -13.26 6.43
CA LEU A 267 -17.72 -12.16 6.06
C LEU A 267 -18.59 -11.75 7.24
N MET A 268 -18.56 -10.47 7.59
CA MET A 268 -19.39 -9.86 8.63
C MET A 268 -20.14 -8.64 8.10
N VAL A 269 -21.41 -8.50 8.48
CA VAL A 269 -22.27 -7.36 8.16
C VAL A 269 -23.02 -6.93 9.41
N ARG A 270 -23.12 -5.62 9.64
CA ARG A 270 -23.84 -5.03 10.78
C ARG A 270 -25.30 -5.49 10.78
N ALA A 271 -25.87 -5.71 11.96
CA ALA A 271 -27.18 -6.37 12.10
C ALA A 271 -28.32 -5.64 11.36
N ASP A 272 -28.35 -4.32 11.43
CA ASP A 272 -29.30 -3.43 10.74
C ASP A 272 -29.08 -3.35 9.22
N MET A 273 -27.97 -3.86 8.69
CA MET A 273 -27.65 -3.94 7.25
C MET A 273 -27.82 -5.36 6.69
N LYS A 274 -28.19 -6.35 7.52
CA LYS A 274 -28.46 -7.71 7.08
C LYS A 274 -29.66 -7.73 6.12
N SER A 275 -29.66 -8.68 5.18
CA SER A 275 -30.72 -8.91 4.19
C SER A 275 -30.98 -7.78 3.17
N GLN A 276 -30.13 -6.75 3.10
CA GLN A 276 -30.23 -5.65 2.12
C GLN A 276 -29.29 -5.81 0.91
N GLY A 277 -28.53 -6.90 0.85
CA GLY A 277 -27.62 -7.22 -0.25
C GLY A 277 -26.16 -6.84 -0.02
N LEU A 278 -25.83 -6.17 1.09
CA LEU A 278 -24.44 -5.74 1.37
C LEU A 278 -23.46 -6.92 1.48
N GLY A 279 -23.87 -8.01 2.13
CA GLY A 279 -23.07 -9.24 2.23
C GLY A 279 -22.82 -9.88 0.87
N GLN A 280 -23.81 -9.83 -0.04
CA GLN A 280 -23.64 -10.31 -1.42
C GLN A 280 -22.64 -9.44 -2.19
N ALA A 281 -22.73 -8.11 -2.05
CA ALA A 281 -21.79 -7.20 -2.71
C ALA A 281 -20.34 -7.43 -2.24
N LEU A 282 -20.14 -7.60 -0.92
CA LEU A 282 -18.83 -7.92 -0.33
C LEU A 282 -18.31 -9.29 -0.80
N MET A 283 -19.16 -10.33 -0.78
CA MET A 283 -18.81 -11.68 -1.25
C MET A 283 -18.41 -11.68 -2.73
N THR A 284 -19.18 -11.03 -3.60
CA THR A 284 -18.84 -10.87 -5.02
C THR A 284 -17.47 -10.21 -5.18
N ALA A 285 -17.22 -9.14 -4.43
CA ALA A 285 -16.00 -8.37 -4.57
C ALA A 285 -14.75 -9.14 -4.12
N ILE A 286 -14.82 -9.82 -2.97
CA ILE A 286 -13.68 -10.58 -2.44
C ILE A 286 -13.39 -11.84 -3.26
N LEU A 287 -14.42 -12.51 -3.79
CA LEU A 287 -14.23 -13.68 -4.67
C LEU A 287 -13.68 -13.30 -6.04
N ALA A 288 -14.02 -12.11 -6.56
CA ALA A 288 -13.38 -11.59 -7.77
C ALA A 288 -11.87 -11.39 -7.54
N HIS A 289 -11.49 -10.84 -6.39
CA HIS A 289 -10.09 -10.71 -6.00
C HIS A 289 -9.39 -12.07 -5.84
N ALA A 290 -10.06 -13.05 -5.20
CA ALA A 290 -9.52 -14.41 -5.05
C ALA A 290 -9.20 -15.06 -6.42
N ARG A 291 -10.08 -14.90 -7.42
CA ARG A 291 -9.85 -15.37 -8.78
C ARG A 291 -8.71 -14.65 -9.48
N GLN A 292 -8.64 -13.32 -9.34
CA GLN A 292 -7.55 -12.53 -9.92
C GLN A 292 -6.18 -12.91 -9.35
N ARG A 293 -6.12 -13.28 -8.06
CA ARG A 293 -4.92 -13.80 -7.40
C ARG A 293 -4.58 -15.24 -7.81
N GLY A 294 -5.50 -15.94 -8.49
CA GLY A 294 -5.29 -17.31 -8.94
C GLY A 294 -5.44 -18.37 -7.85
N LEU A 295 -6.22 -18.09 -6.79
CA LEU A 295 -6.48 -19.08 -5.74
C LEU A 295 -7.14 -20.33 -6.32
N GLY A 296 -6.71 -21.50 -5.85
CA GLY A 296 -7.30 -22.77 -6.23
C GLY A 296 -8.73 -22.95 -5.70
N ARG A 297 -8.90 -22.78 -4.38
CA ARG A 297 -10.19 -22.87 -3.69
C ARG A 297 -10.33 -21.81 -2.61
N VAL A 298 -11.55 -21.52 -2.22
CA VAL A 298 -11.89 -20.70 -1.05
C VAL A 298 -12.74 -21.52 -0.11
N TYR A 299 -12.47 -21.43 1.19
CA TYR A 299 -13.28 -22.09 2.22
C TYR A 299 -13.70 -21.13 3.33
N SER A 300 -14.72 -21.51 4.10
CA SER A 300 -15.21 -20.73 5.23
C SER A 300 -15.85 -21.66 6.27
N ASP A 301 -15.42 -21.56 7.52
CA ASP A 301 -16.03 -22.28 8.62
C ASP A 301 -17.18 -21.49 9.22
N VAL A 302 -18.38 -22.09 9.23
CA VAL A 302 -19.60 -21.43 9.70
C VAL A 302 -20.35 -22.32 10.68
N LEU A 303 -21.08 -21.71 11.62
CA LEU A 303 -22.00 -22.45 12.48
C LEU A 303 -23.10 -23.12 11.65
N ARG A 304 -23.45 -24.36 12.00
CA ARG A 304 -24.45 -25.17 11.31
C ARG A 304 -25.81 -24.48 11.24
N ASP A 305 -26.14 -23.68 12.26
CA ASP A 305 -27.40 -22.92 12.39
C ASP A 305 -27.38 -21.55 11.70
N ASN A 306 -26.23 -21.11 11.18
CA ASN A 306 -26.12 -19.84 10.45
C ASN A 306 -26.70 -19.96 9.03
N ARG A 307 -28.02 -20.14 8.93
CA ARG A 307 -28.74 -20.33 7.67
C ARG A 307 -28.47 -19.20 6.69
N ALA A 308 -28.48 -17.96 7.17
CA ALA A 308 -28.21 -16.78 6.35
C ALA A 308 -26.87 -16.85 5.60
N MET A 309 -25.79 -17.29 6.27
CA MET A 309 -24.49 -17.43 5.63
C MET A 309 -24.44 -18.61 4.67
N ARG A 310 -25.04 -19.75 5.02
CA ARG A 310 -25.09 -20.93 4.14
C ARG A 310 -25.89 -20.64 2.86
N ASP A 311 -27.02 -19.96 2.99
CA ASP A 311 -27.87 -19.57 1.87
C ASP A 311 -27.14 -18.56 0.97
N LEU A 312 -26.42 -17.60 1.56
CA LEU A 312 -25.58 -16.67 0.82
C LEU A 312 -24.47 -17.42 0.07
N ALA A 313 -23.72 -18.29 0.75
CA ALA A 313 -22.63 -19.04 0.16
C ALA A 313 -23.11 -19.98 -0.97
N GLY A 314 -24.27 -20.63 -0.79
CA GLY A 314 -24.88 -21.49 -1.80
C GLY A 314 -25.14 -20.76 -3.12
N ARG A 315 -25.53 -19.47 -3.08
CA ARG A 315 -25.70 -18.64 -4.30
C ARG A 315 -24.42 -18.42 -5.09
N PHE A 316 -23.25 -18.57 -4.45
CA PHE A 316 -21.93 -18.47 -5.08
C PHE A 316 -21.34 -19.84 -5.42
N GLY A 317 -22.08 -20.93 -5.23
CA GLY A 317 -21.65 -22.29 -5.57
C GLY A 317 -20.81 -22.97 -4.50
N PHE A 318 -20.74 -22.43 -3.27
CA PHE A 318 -20.10 -23.13 -2.16
C PHE A 318 -20.84 -24.43 -1.85
N ARG A 319 -20.07 -25.50 -1.59
CA ARG A 319 -20.57 -26.81 -1.20
C ARG A 319 -20.13 -27.09 0.24
N ALA A 320 -21.00 -27.75 1.00
CA ALA A 320 -20.65 -28.18 2.35
C ALA A 320 -19.65 -29.36 2.29
N ALA A 321 -18.58 -29.26 3.05
CA ALA A 321 -17.64 -30.32 3.35
C ALA A 321 -17.72 -30.67 4.85
N PRO A 322 -17.36 -31.91 5.25
CA PRO A 322 -17.26 -32.26 6.66
C PRO A 322 -16.23 -31.35 7.36
N ALA A 323 -16.61 -30.74 8.49
CA ALA A 323 -15.68 -29.96 9.30
C ALA A 323 -14.78 -30.91 10.11
N ASN A 324 -13.49 -30.59 10.22
CA ASN A 324 -12.57 -31.33 11.07
C ASN A 324 -12.74 -30.89 12.53
N GLY A 325 -13.51 -31.65 13.32
CA GLY A 325 -13.40 -31.64 14.80
C GLY A 325 -14.56 -31.06 15.63
N ASP A 326 -15.35 -30.08 15.15
CA ASP A 326 -16.54 -29.57 15.88
C ASP A 326 -17.84 -29.84 15.10
N ALA A 327 -18.73 -30.66 15.69
CA ALA A 327 -20.02 -31.01 15.09
C ALA A 327 -20.95 -29.82 14.84
N ARG A 328 -20.73 -28.69 15.53
CA ARG A 328 -21.52 -27.44 15.36
C ARG A 328 -21.05 -26.60 14.18
N VAL A 329 -19.91 -26.94 13.58
CA VAL A 329 -19.32 -26.22 12.45
C VAL A 329 -19.54 -26.99 11.16
N VAL A 330 -19.73 -26.26 10.06
CA VAL A 330 -19.74 -26.77 8.70
C VAL A 330 -18.74 -25.95 7.89
N THR A 331 -17.82 -26.65 7.22
CA THR A 331 -16.90 -26.01 6.29
C THR A 331 -17.59 -25.88 4.93
N LEU A 332 -17.65 -24.66 4.41
CA LEU A 332 -18.15 -24.38 3.07
C LEU A 332 -16.98 -24.19 2.13
N VAL A 333 -16.94 -24.87 0.99
CA VAL A 333 -15.83 -24.83 0.03
C VAL A 333 -16.33 -24.44 -1.36
N LEU A 334 -15.61 -23.53 -2.02
CA LEU A 334 -15.79 -23.13 -3.41
C LEU A 334 -14.49 -23.39 -4.17
N ASP A 335 -14.56 -24.22 -5.21
CA ASP A 335 -13.47 -24.39 -6.17
C ASP A 335 -13.48 -23.22 -7.16
N LEU A 336 -12.36 -22.52 -7.29
CA LEU A 336 -12.21 -21.39 -8.20
C LEU A 336 -11.59 -21.79 -9.54
N ARG A 337 -10.95 -22.97 -9.64
CA ARG A 337 -10.36 -23.52 -10.88
C ARG A 337 -11.41 -24.21 -11.74
N ALA A 338 -12.49 -24.70 -11.15
CA ALA A 338 -13.59 -25.37 -11.86
C ALA A 338 -14.45 -24.44 -12.78
N GLY A 339 -13.97 -23.24 -13.12
CA GLY A 339 -14.76 -22.15 -13.71
C GLY A 339 -14.33 -21.65 -15.10
N VAL A 340 -13.50 -22.37 -15.86
CA VAL A 340 -13.32 -22.11 -17.31
C VAL A 340 -13.74 -23.34 -18.09
N VAL A 341 -15.06 -23.50 -18.27
CA VAL A 341 -15.59 -24.21 -19.43
C VAL A 341 -16.00 -23.11 -20.41
N PRO A 342 -15.31 -22.93 -21.54
CA PRO A 342 -15.79 -22.02 -22.57
C PRO A 342 -17.10 -22.59 -23.14
N ALA A 343 -18.13 -21.75 -23.18
CA ALA A 343 -19.24 -21.94 -24.10
C ALA A 343 -18.78 -21.59 -25.52
#